data_AF-A0A933JSA6-F1
#
_entry.id   AF-A0A933JSA6-F1
#
_cell.length_a   1.000
_cell.length_b   1.000
_cell.length_c   1.000
_cell.angle_alpha   90.00
_cell.angle_beta   90.00
_cell.angle_gamma   90.00
#
_symmetry.space_group_name_H-M   'P 1'
#
loop_
_entity.id
_entity.type
_entity.pdbx_description
1 polymer ?
#
loop_
_entity_poly.entity_id
_entity_poly.type
_entity_poly.pdbx_seq_one_letter_code
_entity_poly.pdbx_strand_id
1 'polypeptide(L)'
;MAVRGTMGSAAPLSAPPRLRPTSPNSERRLDEAGREYTPLHEPRAGDAPLRDVDSPAEARRHPKGRSELDERLEPRNHPEADSSEALSQLSAGSLADRLVFLLARNRRFAPREAVLDQVTQLVVAIDRPELVQRALLTMGGPIVDIYPLELLARVAKAAPELVPKVSFEPFVKNRAILEAARFFVEDPIRFDLPIALKLRAFALDGGGYPGYCLSPGAPGEYVLEMAGSGLYPVLLRGDLHKKAVIDRIVLQIAEGPPTSD
;
A
#
# COMPACT_ATOMS: atom_id res chain seq x y z
N MET A 1 6.85 71.95 -33.80
CA MET A 1 7.46 72.02 -32.45
C MET A 1 7.86 70.62 -32.03
N ALA A 2 9.12 70.49 -31.63
CA ALA A 2 9.77 69.25 -31.25
C ALA A 2 9.27 68.72 -29.89
N VAL A 3 9.24 67.40 -29.74
CA VAL A 3 9.26 66.75 -28.43
C VAL A 3 10.45 65.77 -28.40
N ARG A 4 11.55 66.26 -27.81
CA ARG A 4 12.49 65.46 -27.00
C ARG A 4 11.70 65.08 -25.72
N GLY A 5 11.75 63.89 -25.13
CA GLY A 5 12.84 62.96 -24.92
C GLY A 5 13.11 62.88 -23.41
N THR A 6 13.05 61.68 -22.81
CA THR A 6 13.67 61.23 -21.53
C THR A 6 13.25 59.76 -21.32
N MET A 7 14.18 58.80 -21.36
CA MET A 7 15.07 58.31 -20.29
C MET A 7 14.40 57.41 -19.23
N GLY A 8 15.02 56.25 -19.05
CA GLY A 8 14.83 55.31 -17.94
C GLY A 8 14.52 53.91 -18.47
N SER A 9 15.18 52.83 -18.09
CA SER A 9 16.33 52.58 -17.22
C SER A 9 16.71 51.12 -17.52
N ALA A 10 18.00 50.82 -17.54
CA ALA A 10 18.54 49.51 -17.90
C ALA A 10 17.99 48.39 -16.99
N ALA A 11 17.47 47.33 -17.62
CA ALA A 11 17.17 46.07 -16.96
C ALA A 11 18.49 45.33 -16.67
N PRO A 12 18.72 44.81 -15.46
CA PRO A 12 19.88 43.97 -15.20
C PRO A 12 19.70 42.62 -15.91
N LEU A 13 20.72 42.26 -16.70
CA LEU A 13 20.93 40.93 -17.27
C LEU A 13 20.94 39.89 -16.13
N SER A 14 19.82 39.17 -15.96
CA SER A 14 19.79 37.98 -15.13
C SER A 14 20.66 36.89 -15.76
N ALA A 15 21.66 36.47 -14.99
CA ALA A 15 22.68 35.50 -15.35
C ALA A 15 22.09 34.13 -15.75
N PRO A 16 22.78 33.39 -16.64
CA PRO A 16 22.40 32.00 -16.97
C PRO A 16 22.52 31.10 -15.72
N PRO A 17 21.69 30.06 -15.60
CA PRO A 17 21.80 29.10 -14.50
C PRO A 17 23.17 28.41 -14.53
N ARG A 18 23.88 28.51 -13.40
CA ARG A 18 25.14 27.80 -13.15
C ARG A 18 24.88 26.29 -13.18
N LEU A 19 25.42 25.62 -14.20
CA LEU A 19 25.60 24.17 -14.21
C LEU A 19 26.45 23.78 -12.98
N ARG A 20 25.90 22.91 -12.13
CA ARG A 20 26.67 22.29 -11.05
C ARG A 20 27.73 21.37 -11.68
N PRO A 21 28.96 21.33 -11.16
CA PRO A 21 29.96 20.39 -11.62
C PRO A 21 29.47 18.97 -11.37
N THR A 22 29.50 18.17 -12.43
CA THR A 22 29.35 16.72 -12.40
C THR A 22 30.42 16.13 -11.51
N SER A 23 29.99 15.34 -10.52
CA SER A 23 30.85 14.49 -9.71
C SER A 23 31.74 13.58 -10.58
N PRO A 24 32.92 13.20 -10.08
CA PRO A 24 34.02 12.71 -10.90
C PRO A 24 33.78 11.30 -11.43
N ASN A 25 34.24 11.08 -12.66
CA ASN A 25 34.49 9.80 -13.34
C ASN A 25 34.25 8.53 -12.50
N SER A 26 33.10 7.89 -12.71
CA SER A 26 33.05 6.43 -12.67
C SER A 26 33.57 5.91 -14.01
N GLU A 27 34.77 5.33 -14.03
CA GLU A 27 35.27 4.61 -15.20
C GLU A 27 34.25 3.54 -15.58
N ARG A 28 33.59 3.71 -16.73
CA ARG A 28 32.77 2.67 -17.34
C ARG A 28 33.71 1.58 -17.83
N ARG A 29 33.66 0.40 -17.22
CA ARG A 29 34.38 -0.78 -17.68
C ARG A 29 33.39 -1.69 -18.39
N LEU A 30 33.74 -2.05 -19.62
CA LEU A 30 32.99 -2.98 -20.47
C LEU A 30 33.59 -4.37 -20.31
N ASP A 31 32.76 -5.41 -20.34
CA ASP A 31 33.25 -6.78 -20.50
C ASP A 31 33.75 -7.05 -21.92
N GLU A 32 34.34 -8.22 -22.16
CA GLU A 32 34.85 -8.62 -23.49
C GLU A 32 33.73 -8.70 -24.56
N ALA A 33 32.45 -8.64 -24.17
CA ALA A 33 31.29 -8.61 -25.05
C ALA A 33 30.66 -7.20 -25.20
N GLY A 34 31.30 -6.16 -24.65
CA GLY A 34 30.87 -4.77 -24.78
C GLY A 34 29.65 -4.37 -23.93
N ARG A 35 29.35 -5.10 -22.86
CA ARG A 35 28.24 -4.79 -21.95
C ARG A 35 28.72 -4.01 -20.72
N GLU A 36 27.93 -3.04 -20.30
CA GLU A 36 28.18 -2.29 -19.05
C GLU A 36 27.81 -3.15 -17.84
N TYR A 37 28.73 -3.28 -16.89
CA TYR A 37 28.48 -3.98 -15.62
C TYR A 37 28.98 -3.17 -14.42
N THR A 38 28.23 -3.25 -13.32
CA THR A 38 28.58 -2.64 -12.03
C THR A 38 29.18 -3.71 -11.13
N PRO A 39 30.46 -3.59 -10.67
CA PRO A 39 31.09 -4.63 -9.87
C PRO A 39 30.35 -4.84 -8.54
N LEU A 40 29.97 -6.10 -8.29
CA LEU A 40 29.48 -6.56 -6.99
C LEU A 40 30.59 -6.37 -5.95
N HIS A 41 30.25 -5.71 -4.84
CA HIS A 41 31.16 -5.51 -3.71
C HIS A 41 31.70 -6.86 -3.21
N GLU A 42 33.03 -7.03 -3.24
CA GLU A 42 33.70 -8.16 -2.60
C GLU A 42 33.44 -8.12 -1.08
N PRO A 43 33.01 -9.23 -0.46
CA PRO A 43 32.94 -9.33 0.99
C PRO A 43 34.37 -9.31 1.56
N ARG A 44 34.61 -8.40 2.50
CA ARG A 44 35.86 -8.34 3.27
C ARG A 44 36.07 -9.68 4.00
N ALA A 45 37.24 -10.25 3.80
CA ALA A 45 37.75 -11.40 4.55
C ALA A 45 37.87 -11.07 6.05
N GLY A 46 37.32 -11.95 6.90
CA GLY A 46 37.55 -11.93 8.34
C GLY A 46 36.35 -12.40 9.17
N ASP A 47 36.03 -13.69 9.12
CA ASP A 47 36.03 -14.54 10.33
C ASP A 47 35.76 -16.01 9.94
N ALA A 48 36.46 -16.89 10.65
CA ALA A 48 36.71 -18.30 10.33
C ALA A 48 35.50 -19.24 10.62
N PRO A 49 35.54 -20.52 10.19
CA PRO A 49 34.38 -21.41 10.16
C PRO A 49 34.14 -22.08 11.52
N LEU A 50 32.87 -22.17 11.94
CA LEU A 50 32.47 -23.05 13.04
C LEU A 50 31.94 -24.37 12.49
N ARG A 51 32.59 -25.43 12.96
CA ARG A 51 32.36 -26.86 12.67
C ARG A 51 30.98 -27.35 13.10
N ASP A 52 30.58 -28.44 12.44
CA ASP A 52 29.50 -29.36 12.78
C ASP A 52 29.46 -29.74 14.26
N VAL A 53 28.27 -29.69 14.86
CA VAL A 53 27.90 -30.47 16.04
C VAL A 53 26.45 -30.92 15.88
N ASP A 54 26.26 -32.24 15.98
CA ASP A 54 25.02 -32.98 15.89
C ASP A 54 23.87 -32.47 16.80
N SER A 55 22.63 -32.64 16.31
CA SER A 55 21.36 -32.60 17.06
C SER A 55 21.32 -33.64 18.19
N PRO A 56 20.52 -33.52 19.29
CA PRO A 56 19.04 -33.36 19.21
C PRO A 56 18.28 -32.69 20.39
N ALA A 57 16.99 -32.47 20.15
CA ALA A 57 15.84 -32.41 21.08
C ALA A 57 15.62 -31.21 22.06
N GLU A 58 14.41 -30.65 21.96
CA GLU A 58 13.59 -29.98 22.98
C GLU A 58 14.20 -28.93 23.93
N ALA A 59 13.92 -27.64 23.69
CA ALA A 59 13.62 -26.69 24.77
C ALA A 59 12.86 -25.46 24.27
N ARG A 60 11.62 -25.35 24.72
CA ARG A 60 10.73 -24.18 24.66
C ARG A 60 11.48 -22.86 24.90
N ARG A 61 11.43 -21.93 23.94
CA ARG A 61 11.59 -20.49 24.21
C ARG A 61 10.64 -19.69 23.33
N HIS A 62 9.55 -19.21 23.95
CA HIS A 62 8.75 -18.12 23.42
C HIS A 62 9.64 -16.89 23.19
N PRO A 63 9.62 -16.24 22.01
CA PRO A 63 10.20 -14.92 21.89
C PRO A 63 9.25 -13.88 22.49
N LYS A 64 9.67 -13.33 23.64
CA LYS A 64 9.20 -12.06 24.17
C LYS A 64 9.47 -10.97 23.12
N GLY A 65 8.41 -10.26 22.73
CA GLY A 65 8.49 -9.10 21.86
C GLY A 65 7.11 -8.49 21.63
N ARG A 66 6.39 -8.15 22.72
CA ARG A 66 5.23 -7.26 22.61
C ARG A 66 5.74 -5.90 22.14
N SER A 67 5.28 -5.43 20.99
CA SER A 67 5.48 -4.03 20.61
C SER A 67 4.82 -3.15 21.67
N GLU A 68 5.39 -2.00 22.02
CA GLU A 68 4.75 -1.04 22.95
C GLU A 68 3.36 -0.58 22.47
N LEU A 69 3.03 -0.78 21.19
CA LEU A 69 1.69 -0.62 20.63
C LEU A 69 0.70 -1.68 21.15
N ASP A 70 1.16 -2.89 21.46
CA ASP A 70 0.32 -4.02 21.85
C ASP A 70 -0.21 -3.92 23.28
N GLU A 71 0.53 -3.25 24.18
CA GLU A 71 0.14 -3.08 25.59
C GLU A 71 -0.81 -1.90 25.83
N ARG A 72 -0.93 -0.96 24.86
CA ARG A 72 -1.90 0.14 24.94
C ARG A 72 -3.32 -0.22 24.47
N LEU A 73 -3.52 -1.44 23.98
CA LEU A 73 -4.78 -1.91 23.38
C LEU A 73 -5.61 -2.79 24.34
N GLU A 74 -5.48 -2.61 25.65
CA GLU A 74 -6.45 -3.13 26.62
C GLU A 74 -7.84 -2.56 26.28
N PRO A 75 -8.89 -3.38 26.14
CA PRO A 75 -10.21 -2.91 25.73
C PRO A 75 -10.88 -2.20 26.91
N ARG A 76 -10.59 -0.91 27.08
CA ARG A 76 -11.56 0.00 27.69
C ARG A 76 -12.68 0.17 26.67
N ASN A 77 -13.65 -0.75 26.71
CA ASN A 77 -14.91 -0.63 26.01
C ASN A 77 -15.61 0.62 26.57
N HIS A 78 -15.43 1.75 25.91
CA HIS A 78 -16.27 2.93 26.06
C HIS A 78 -17.27 2.91 24.91
N PRO A 79 -18.37 2.12 25.00
CA PRO A 79 -19.35 2.01 23.91
C PRO A 79 -19.92 3.37 23.50
N GLU A 80 -19.98 4.34 24.43
CA GLU A 80 -20.39 5.71 24.15
C GLU A 80 -19.44 6.45 23.20
N ALA A 81 -18.12 6.23 23.33
CA ALA A 81 -17.11 6.87 22.49
C ALA A 81 -17.07 6.31 21.06
N ASP A 82 -17.71 5.15 20.85
CA ASP A 82 -17.82 4.47 19.57
C ASP A 82 -19.26 4.53 19.01
N SER A 83 -20.11 5.42 19.53
CA SER A 83 -21.44 5.67 18.97
C SER A 83 -21.34 6.50 17.68
N SER A 84 -22.30 6.35 16.77
CA SER A 84 -22.35 7.19 15.55
C SER A 84 -22.47 8.68 15.89
N GLU A 85 -23.17 9.02 16.97
CA GLU A 85 -23.28 10.38 17.49
C GLU A 85 -21.91 10.94 17.92
N ALA A 86 -21.14 10.19 18.71
CA ALA A 86 -19.79 10.59 19.11
C ALA A 86 -18.84 10.72 17.91
N LEU A 87 -18.89 9.78 16.96
CA LEU A 87 -18.09 9.84 15.75
C LEU A 87 -18.44 11.02 14.85
N SER A 88 -19.70 11.44 14.83
CA SER A 88 -20.17 12.60 14.03
C SER A 88 -19.59 13.93 14.51
N GLN A 89 -19.13 14.00 15.76
CA GLN A 89 -18.47 15.19 16.33
C GLN A 89 -16.99 15.31 15.94
N LEU A 90 -16.42 14.27 15.33
CA LEU A 90 -15.01 14.26 14.95
C LEU A 90 -14.75 15.06 13.67
N SER A 91 -13.51 15.51 13.51
CA SER A 91 -12.99 15.96 12.22
C SER A 91 -12.80 14.76 11.27
N ALA A 92 -12.72 14.99 9.96
CA ALA A 92 -12.53 13.90 8.99
C ALA A 92 -11.25 13.08 9.24
N GLY A 93 -10.15 13.75 9.62
CA GLY A 93 -8.90 13.07 9.95
C GLY A 93 -9.03 12.24 11.23
N SER A 94 -9.60 12.82 12.27
CA SER A 94 -9.83 12.11 13.55
C SER A 94 -10.80 10.92 13.39
N LEU A 95 -11.81 11.05 12.54
CA LEU A 95 -12.70 9.95 12.20
C LEU A 95 -11.95 8.85 11.44
N ALA A 96 -11.13 9.19 10.45
CA ALA A 96 -10.31 8.22 9.73
C ALA A 96 -9.39 7.43 10.69
N ASP A 97 -8.68 8.14 11.57
CA ASP A 97 -7.81 7.52 12.59
C ASP A 97 -8.62 6.63 13.54
N ARG A 98 -9.81 7.08 13.98
CA ARG A 98 -10.69 6.30 14.85
C ARG A 98 -11.20 5.05 14.17
N LEU A 99 -11.57 5.10 12.88
CA LEU A 99 -12.00 3.93 12.12
C LEU A 99 -10.86 2.91 11.96
N VAL A 100 -9.64 3.37 11.65
CA VAL A 100 -8.45 2.49 11.61
C VAL A 100 -8.22 1.83 12.96
N PHE A 101 -8.33 2.60 14.05
CA PHE A 101 -8.23 2.07 15.40
C PHE A 101 -9.31 1.02 15.71
N LEU A 102 -10.57 1.26 15.32
CA LEU A 102 -11.66 0.31 15.54
C LEU A 102 -11.44 -1.01 14.81
N LEU A 103 -11.02 -0.95 13.54
CA LEU A 103 -10.65 -2.14 12.77
C LEU A 103 -9.51 -2.92 13.45
N ALA A 104 -8.45 -2.23 13.85
CA ALA A 104 -7.27 -2.83 14.48
C ALA A 104 -7.54 -3.38 15.89
N ARG A 105 -8.39 -2.72 16.68
CA ARG A 105 -8.78 -3.14 18.04
C ARG A 105 -9.66 -4.38 17.98
N ASN A 106 -10.71 -4.35 17.16
CA ASN A 106 -11.76 -5.36 17.21
C ASN A 106 -11.33 -6.70 16.58
N ARG A 107 -10.29 -6.73 15.72
CA ARG A 107 -9.75 -7.97 15.12
C ARG A 107 -9.29 -9.03 16.14
N ARG A 108 -8.98 -8.62 17.38
CA ARG A 108 -8.60 -9.53 18.47
C ARG A 108 -9.79 -10.22 19.14
N PHE A 109 -10.99 -9.67 18.95
CA PHE A 109 -12.17 -10.04 19.73
C PHE A 109 -13.31 -10.62 18.88
N ALA A 110 -13.27 -10.42 17.56
CA ALA A 110 -14.29 -10.91 16.64
C ALA A 110 -13.69 -11.33 15.28
N PRO A 111 -14.36 -12.22 14.54
CA PRO A 111 -13.99 -12.54 13.16
C PRO A 111 -13.97 -11.29 12.28
N ARG A 112 -13.06 -11.25 11.29
CA ARG A 112 -12.90 -10.14 10.34
C ARG A 112 -14.21 -9.61 9.79
N GLU A 113 -15.04 -10.51 9.27
CA GLU A 113 -16.35 -10.18 8.68
C GLU A 113 -17.24 -9.44 9.66
N ALA A 114 -17.34 -9.94 10.89
CA ALA A 114 -18.15 -9.30 11.94
C ALA A 114 -17.59 -7.91 12.31
N VAL A 115 -16.26 -7.74 12.35
CA VAL A 115 -15.63 -6.43 12.58
C VAL A 115 -15.96 -5.46 11.44
N LEU A 116 -15.80 -5.90 10.19
CA LEU A 116 -16.10 -5.08 9.02
C LEU A 116 -17.57 -4.69 8.96
N ASP A 117 -18.48 -5.62 9.24
CA ASP A 117 -19.92 -5.35 9.25
C ASP A 117 -20.30 -4.38 10.36
N GLN A 118 -19.78 -4.59 11.58
CA GLN A 118 -20.01 -3.68 12.70
C GLN A 118 -19.54 -2.26 12.38
N VAL A 119 -18.30 -2.11 11.89
CA VAL A 119 -17.74 -0.79 11.57
C VAL A 119 -18.47 -0.17 10.38
N THR A 120 -18.87 -0.96 9.38
CA THR A 120 -19.67 -0.47 8.24
C THR A 120 -21.02 0.08 8.72
N GLN A 121 -21.75 -0.65 9.56
CA GLN A 121 -23.02 -0.19 10.14
C GLN A 121 -22.84 1.12 10.91
N LEU A 122 -21.75 1.22 11.68
CA LEU A 122 -21.40 2.41 12.43
C LEU A 122 -21.17 3.62 11.51
N VAL A 123 -20.42 3.42 10.43
CA VAL A 123 -20.15 4.46 9.42
C VAL A 123 -21.41 4.88 8.68
N VAL A 124 -22.27 3.93 8.30
CA VAL A 124 -23.54 4.22 7.62
C VAL A 124 -24.52 4.97 8.53
N ALA A 125 -24.45 4.75 9.84
CA ALA A 125 -25.27 5.45 10.83
C ALA A 125 -24.81 6.88 11.14
N ILE A 126 -23.68 7.35 10.57
CA ILE A 126 -23.21 8.73 10.73
C ILE A 126 -23.99 9.64 9.78
N ASP A 127 -24.81 10.54 10.33
CA ASP A 127 -25.64 11.50 9.57
C ASP A 127 -24.82 12.70 9.05
N ARG A 128 -23.67 12.43 8.43
CA ARG A 128 -22.75 13.42 7.86
C ARG A 128 -22.00 12.84 6.64
N PRO A 129 -22.66 12.70 5.48
CA PRO A 129 -22.11 11.98 4.33
C PRO A 129 -20.77 12.56 3.83
N GLU A 130 -20.61 13.89 3.83
CA GLU A 130 -19.36 14.53 3.38
C GLU A 130 -18.19 14.26 4.36
N LEU A 131 -18.49 14.18 5.66
CA LEU A 131 -17.50 13.83 6.68
C LEU A 131 -17.03 12.39 6.48
N VAL A 132 -17.98 11.46 6.35
CA VAL A 132 -17.73 10.03 6.11
C VAL A 132 -16.92 9.85 4.83
N GLN A 133 -17.33 10.48 3.74
CA GLN A 133 -16.62 10.41 2.46
C GLN A 133 -15.16 10.82 2.61
N ARG A 134 -14.91 11.98 3.23
CA ARG A 134 -13.55 12.49 3.43
C ARG A 134 -12.74 11.59 4.34
N ALA A 135 -13.33 11.07 5.41
CA ALA A 135 -12.66 10.14 6.31
C ALA A 135 -12.23 8.87 5.57
N LEU A 136 -13.17 8.17 4.91
CA LEU A 136 -12.90 6.91 4.20
C LEU A 136 -11.85 7.06 3.10
N LEU A 137 -11.83 8.19 2.38
CA LEU A 137 -10.83 8.45 1.33
C LEU A 137 -9.46 8.87 1.87
N THR A 138 -9.42 9.39 3.11
CA THR A 138 -8.20 9.81 3.81
C THR A 138 -7.60 8.67 4.63
N MET A 139 -8.38 7.63 4.96
CA MET A 139 -7.86 6.47 5.65
C MET A 139 -6.63 5.92 4.92
N GLY A 140 -5.53 5.87 5.66
CA GLY A 140 -4.25 5.32 5.26
C GLY A 140 -3.56 4.82 6.52
N GLY A 141 -2.34 4.33 6.36
CA GLY A 141 -1.54 3.83 7.48
C GLY A 141 -0.99 2.43 7.22
N PRO A 142 -0.12 1.95 8.11
CA PRO A 142 0.44 0.61 8.01
C PRO A 142 -0.69 -0.41 8.03
N ILE A 143 -0.50 -1.48 7.27
CA ILE A 143 -1.48 -2.55 7.08
C ILE A 143 -1.52 -3.41 8.35
N VAL A 144 -2.70 -3.53 8.98
CA VAL A 144 -2.85 -4.21 10.28
C VAL A 144 -3.89 -5.34 10.18
N ASP A 145 -3.80 -6.18 9.14
CA ASP A 145 -4.69 -7.32 8.82
C ASP A 145 -6.03 -6.94 8.13
N ILE A 146 -6.82 -6.04 8.70
CA ILE A 146 -8.03 -5.49 8.04
C ILE A 146 -7.66 -4.19 7.31
N TYR A 147 -7.95 -4.13 6.01
CA TYR A 147 -7.54 -3.02 5.18
C TYR A 147 -8.59 -1.90 5.19
N PRO A 148 -8.17 -0.63 5.30
CA PRO A 148 -9.06 0.51 5.05
C PRO A 148 -9.81 0.43 3.72
N LEU A 149 -9.17 -0.14 2.69
CA LEU A 149 -9.80 -0.31 1.37
C LEU A 149 -10.97 -1.31 1.39
N GLU A 150 -10.94 -2.33 2.25
CA GLU A 150 -12.09 -3.24 2.39
C GLU A 150 -13.28 -2.52 3.01
N LEU A 151 -13.06 -1.70 4.04
CA LEU A 151 -14.13 -0.89 4.64
C LEU A 151 -14.73 0.08 3.60
N LEU A 152 -13.87 0.77 2.84
CA LEU A 152 -14.33 1.63 1.75
C LEU A 152 -15.16 0.86 0.72
N ALA A 153 -14.70 -0.32 0.32
CA ALA A 153 -15.41 -1.17 -0.64
C ALA A 153 -16.76 -1.67 -0.10
N ARG A 154 -16.85 -2.00 1.20
CA ARG A 154 -18.13 -2.36 1.83
C ARG A 154 -19.09 -1.20 1.91
N VAL A 155 -18.64 -0.04 2.38
CA VAL A 155 -19.49 1.16 2.45
C VAL A 155 -19.98 1.56 1.06
N ALA A 156 -19.11 1.51 0.04
CA ALA A 156 -19.50 1.81 -1.34
C ALA A 156 -20.57 0.85 -1.90
N LYS A 157 -20.61 -0.40 -1.44
CA LYS A 157 -21.64 -1.38 -1.80
C LYS A 157 -22.92 -1.20 -1.00
N ALA A 158 -22.82 -0.92 0.30
CA ALA A 158 -23.95 -0.84 1.21
C ALA A 158 -24.70 0.50 1.15
N ALA A 159 -23.97 1.60 0.94
CA ALA A 159 -24.47 2.98 0.95
C ALA A 159 -23.69 3.83 -0.08
N PRO A 160 -23.89 3.60 -1.40
CA PRO A 160 -23.14 4.27 -2.46
C PRO A 160 -23.26 5.81 -2.43
N GLU A 161 -24.34 6.35 -1.90
CA GLU A 161 -24.59 7.78 -1.69
C GLU A 161 -23.61 8.44 -0.70
N LEU A 162 -22.98 7.67 0.19
CA LEU A 162 -21.93 8.17 1.09
C LEU A 162 -20.60 8.36 0.35
N VAL A 163 -20.40 7.69 -0.78
CA VAL A 163 -19.17 7.72 -1.56
C VAL A 163 -19.45 7.79 -3.08
N PRO A 164 -20.21 8.78 -3.58
CA PRO A 164 -20.72 8.81 -4.96
C PRO A 164 -19.63 8.97 -6.05
N LYS A 165 -18.38 9.22 -5.64
CA LYS A 165 -17.22 9.33 -6.53
C LYS A 165 -16.39 8.04 -6.60
N VAL A 166 -16.82 7.00 -5.88
CA VAL A 166 -16.19 5.68 -5.87
C VAL A 166 -17.02 4.77 -6.78
N SER A 167 -16.40 4.19 -7.79
CA SER A 167 -17.02 3.19 -8.65
C SER A 167 -16.22 1.89 -8.67
N PHE A 168 -16.91 0.78 -8.92
CA PHE A 168 -16.30 -0.52 -9.16
C PHE A 168 -16.19 -0.75 -10.65
N GLU A 169 -14.98 -0.58 -11.19
CA GLU A 169 -14.72 -0.62 -12.62
C GLU A 169 -13.39 -1.36 -12.87
N PRO A 170 -13.35 -2.33 -13.81
CA PRO A 170 -12.10 -2.98 -14.16
C PRO A 170 -11.17 -1.97 -14.85
N PHE A 171 -9.94 -1.85 -14.36
CA PHE A 171 -8.92 -1.00 -14.95
C PHE A 171 -7.58 -1.69 -15.17
N VAL A 172 -7.34 -2.86 -14.58
CA VAL A 172 -6.10 -3.62 -14.84
C VAL A 172 -6.15 -4.20 -16.25
N LYS A 173 -5.22 -3.78 -17.11
CA LYS A 173 -5.24 -4.10 -18.55
C LYS A 173 -4.99 -5.57 -18.82
N ASN A 174 -4.11 -6.19 -18.05
CA ASN A 174 -3.75 -7.61 -18.18
C ASN A 174 -4.58 -8.53 -17.28
N ARG A 175 -5.76 -8.08 -16.80
CA ARG A 175 -6.62 -8.82 -15.88
C ARG A 175 -6.87 -10.27 -16.28
N ALA A 176 -7.29 -10.51 -17.53
CA ALA A 176 -7.64 -11.85 -17.99
C ALA A 176 -6.45 -12.83 -17.92
N ILE A 177 -5.22 -12.33 -18.11
CA ILE A 177 -3.99 -13.11 -17.97
C ILE A 177 -3.75 -13.44 -16.49
N LEU A 178 -3.89 -12.44 -15.62
CA LEU A 178 -3.68 -12.61 -14.18
C LEU A 178 -4.67 -13.60 -13.55
N GLU A 179 -5.95 -13.54 -13.93
CA GLU A 179 -6.99 -14.43 -13.36
C GLU A 179 -6.93 -15.87 -13.91
N ALA A 180 -6.34 -16.07 -15.10
CA ALA A 180 -6.16 -17.38 -15.70
C ALA A 180 -4.83 -18.05 -15.31
N ALA A 181 -3.85 -17.27 -14.86
CA ALA A 181 -2.53 -17.75 -14.51
C ALA A 181 -2.48 -18.34 -13.09
N ARG A 182 -1.60 -19.33 -12.92
CA ARG A 182 -1.17 -19.83 -11.61
C ARG A 182 0.24 -19.34 -11.37
N PHE A 183 0.41 -18.48 -10.38
CA PHE A 183 1.70 -17.94 -9.96
C PHE A 183 2.30 -18.79 -8.84
N PHE A 184 3.61 -18.72 -8.64
CA PHE A 184 4.24 -19.34 -7.47
C PHE A 184 4.54 -18.29 -6.39
N VAL A 185 4.71 -18.75 -5.16
CA VAL A 185 5.24 -17.94 -4.06
C VAL A 185 6.56 -17.30 -4.48
N GLU A 186 6.76 -16.04 -4.12
CA GLU A 186 7.90 -15.18 -4.47
C GLU A 186 8.05 -14.83 -5.96
N ASP A 187 7.23 -15.40 -6.87
CA ASP A 187 7.21 -14.96 -8.26
C ASP A 187 6.60 -13.56 -8.38
N PRO A 188 7.25 -12.63 -9.09
CA PRO A 188 6.73 -11.28 -9.26
C PRO A 188 5.52 -11.26 -10.20
N ILE A 189 4.38 -10.80 -9.67
CA ILE A 189 3.13 -10.62 -10.40
C ILE A 189 3.03 -9.17 -10.87
N ARG A 190 2.99 -8.96 -12.19
CA ARG A 190 2.97 -7.62 -12.77
C ARG A 190 1.55 -7.19 -13.12
N PHE A 191 1.09 -6.09 -12.54
CA PHE A 191 -0.14 -5.41 -12.92
C PHE A 191 0.15 -4.34 -13.97
N ASP A 192 -0.46 -4.43 -15.15
CA ASP A 192 -0.45 -3.36 -16.15
C ASP A 192 -1.66 -2.45 -15.93
N LEU A 193 -1.39 -1.19 -15.59
CA LEU A 193 -2.37 -0.16 -15.26
C LEU A 193 -2.37 0.96 -16.32
N PRO A 194 -3.48 1.69 -16.51
CA PRO A 194 -3.49 2.88 -17.35
C PRO A 194 -2.48 3.90 -16.82
N ILE A 195 -1.66 4.50 -17.69
CA ILE A 195 -0.64 5.49 -17.28
C ILE A 195 -1.29 6.70 -16.58
N ALA A 196 -2.53 7.03 -16.95
CA ALA A 196 -3.30 8.11 -16.32
C ALA A 196 -3.82 7.76 -14.92
N LEU A 197 -3.79 6.49 -14.51
CA LEU A 197 -4.28 6.03 -13.21
C LEU A 197 -3.18 6.19 -12.16
N LYS A 198 -3.52 6.86 -11.07
CA LYS A 198 -2.64 6.92 -9.89
C LYS A 198 -3.11 5.90 -8.87
N LEU A 199 -2.36 4.82 -8.67
CA LEU A 199 -2.68 3.84 -7.63
C LEU A 199 -2.53 4.47 -6.25
N ARG A 200 -3.47 4.19 -5.35
CA ARG A 200 -3.57 4.81 -4.03
C ARG A 200 -3.68 3.82 -2.89
N ALA A 201 -4.29 2.67 -3.11
CA ALA A 201 -4.44 1.65 -2.10
C ALA A 201 -4.48 0.26 -2.72
N PHE A 202 -4.09 -0.72 -1.91
CA PHE A 202 -4.12 -2.15 -2.20
C PHE A 202 -4.66 -2.87 -0.96
N ALA A 203 -5.39 -3.96 -1.17
CA ALA A 203 -5.81 -4.85 -0.10
C ALA A 203 -5.93 -6.28 -0.60
N LEU A 204 -5.70 -7.24 0.31
CA LEU A 204 -6.14 -8.62 0.16
C LEU A 204 -7.52 -8.74 0.83
N ASP A 205 -8.56 -8.92 0.03
CA ASP A 205 -9.95 -9.06 0.44
C ASP A 205 -10.17 -10.42 1.13
N GLY A 206 -10.88 -10.41 2.26
CA GLY A 206 -11.21 -11.63 3.01
C GLY A 206 -10.16 -12.04 4.05
N GLY A 207 -9.01 -11.39 4.07
CA GLY A 207 -8.05 -11.53 5.15
C GLY A 207 -7.13 -12.72 5.05
N GLY A 208 -5.88 -12.38 4.80
CA GLY A 208 -4.72 -13.22 5.01
C GLY A 208 -3.54 -12.29 5.20
N TYR A 209 -2.55 -12.76 5.97
CA TYR A 209 -1.24 -12.12 6.01
C TYR A 209 -0.21 -13.07 5.40
N PRO A 210 -0.34 -13.41 4.10
CA PRO A 210 0.60 -14.30 3.44
C PRO A 210 2.01 -13.70 3.36
N GLY A 211 2.20 -12.45 3.79
CA GLY A 211 3.35 -11.64 3.45
C GLY A 211 3.25 -11.21 1.99
N TYR A 212 3.34 -9.92 1.73
CA TYR A 212 3.41 -9.43 0.36
C TYR A 212 4.13 -8.09 0.30
N CYS A 213 4.64 -7.79 -0.89
CA CYS A 213 5.22 -6.50 -1.21
C CYS A 213 4.58 -6.02 -2.51
N LEU A 214 3.89 -4.88 -2.47
CA LEU A 214 3.45 -4.18 -3.68
C LEU A 214 4.37 -2.98 -3.91
N SER A 215 5.07 -2.97 -5.03
CA SER A 215 6.03 -1.92 -5.39
C SER A 215 5.76 -1.38 -6.79
N PRO A 216 6.09 -0.10 -7.05
CA PRO A 216 6.03 0.44 -8.41
C PRO A 216 7.10 -0.20 -9.30
N GLY A 217 6.72 -0.56 -10.54
CA GLY A 217 7.62 -1.08 -11.56
C GLY A 217 7.94 -0.02 -12.63
N ALA A 218 7.86 -0.42 -13.90
CA ALA A 218 7.90 0.50 -15.04
C ALA A 218 6.71 1.49 -15.04
N PRO A 219 6.72 2.56 -15.86
CA PRO A 219 5.58 3.48 -15.95
C PRO A 219 4.26 2.76 -16.29
N GLY A 220 3.28 2.86 -15.41
CA GLY A 220 2.00 2.16 -15.55
C GLY A 220 2.04 0.71 -15.03
N GLU A 221 3.12 0.28 -14.39
CA GLU A 221 3.25 -1.08 -13.85
C GLU A 221 3.40 -1.06 -12.32
N TYR A 222 2.80 -2.06 -11.68
CA TYR A 222 3.07 -2.40 -10.28
C TYR A 222 3.42 -3.88 -10.16
N VAL A 223 4.35 -4.20 -9.28
CA VAL A 223 4.82 -5.56 -9.03
C VAL A 223 4.37 -5.99 -7.65
N LEU A 224 3.69 -7.13 -7.58
CA LEU A 224 3.27 -7.79 -6.35
C LEU A 224 4.05 -9.07 -6.17
N GLU A 225 4.73 -9.18 -5.05
CA GLU A 225 5.37 -10.41 -4.57
C GLU A 225 4.54 -10.95 -3.40
N MET A 226 4.27 -12.26 -3.40
CA MET A 226 3.45 -12.94 -2.39
C MET A 226 4.29 -14.02 -1.70
N ALA A 227 4.34 -14.04 -0.37
CA ALA A 227 5.10 -15.02 0.40
C ALA A 227 4.26 -16.24 0.83
N GLY A 228 2.98 -16.32 0.43
CA GLY A 228 2.07 -17.41 0.78
C GLY A 228 1.24 -17.88 -0.41
N SER A 229 0.88 -19.17 -0.39
CA SER A 229 0.05 -19.83 -1.40
C SER A 229 -1.43 -19.75 -1.04
N GLY A 230 -2.29 -19.72 -2.06
CA GLY A 230 -3.74 -19.67 -1.88
C GLY A 230 -4.46 -18.97 -3.03
N LEU A 231 -5.76 -18.73 -2.82
CA LEU A 231 -6.59 -17.94 -3.70
C LEU A 231 -6.84 -16.59 -3.04
N TYR A 232 -6.33 -15.51 -3.63
CA TYR A 232 -6.40 -14.18 -3.04
C TYR A 232 -7.23 -13.24 -3.91
N PRO A 233 -8.42 -12.83 -3.46
CA PRO A 233 -9.08 -11.69 -4.05
C PRO A 233 -8.33 -10.42 -3.63
N VAL A 234 -7.88 -9.66 -4.62
CA VAL A 234 -7.12 -8.43 -4.50
C VAL A 234 -8.01 -7.25 -4.85
N LEU A 235 -7.95 -6.20 -4.03
CA LEU A 235 -8.57 -4.90 -4.34
C LEU A 235 -7.48 -3.89 -4.66
N LEU A 236 -7.62 -3.21 -5.79
CA LEU A 236 -6.78 -2.10 -6.20
C LEU A 236 -7.63 -0.83 -6.28
N ARG A 237 -7.18 0.24 -5.63
CA ARG A 237 -7.83 1.56 -5.73
C ARG A 237 -6.93 2.52 -6.48
N GLY A 238 -7.45 3.11 -7.53
CA GLY A 238 -6.81 4.19 -8.28
C GLY A 238 -7.65 5.46 -8.32
N ASP A 239 -7.00 6.59 -8.59
CA ASP A 239 -7.71 7.79 -9.05
C ASP A 239 -7.60 7.87 -10.58
N LEU A 240 -8.74 7.96 -11.27
CA LEU A 240 -8.83 8.12 -12.72
C LEU A 240 -9.84 9.24 -13.05
N HIS A 241 -9.42 10.26 -13.80
CA HIS A 241 -10.27 11.42 -14.15
C HIS A 241 -11.01 12.06 -12.96
N LYS A 242 -10.35 12.18 -11.80
CA LYS A 242 -10.91 12.70 -10.53
C LYS A 242 -12.02 11.82 -9.89
N LYS A 243 -12.22 10.60 -10.39
CA LYS A 243 -13.02 9.56 -9.74
C LYS A 243 -12.09 8.56 -9.05
N ALA A 244 -12.54 8.01 -7.93
CA ALA A 244 -11.89 6.87 -7.31
C ALA A 244 -12.48 5.61 -7.95
N VAL A 245 -11.64 4.76 -8.50
CA VAL A 245 -12.04 3.48 -9.10
C VAL A 245 -11.46 2.34 -8.28
N ILE A 246 -12.26 1.30 -8.06
CA ILE A 246 -11.86 0.07 -7.38
C ILE A 246 -11.98 -1.07 -8.37
N ASP A 247 -10.88 -1.79 -8.58
CA ASP A 247 -10.85 -3.04 -9.32
C ASP A 247 -10.68 -4.19 -8.32
N ARG A 248 -11.36 -5.30 -8.57
CA ARG A 248 -11.25 -6.55 -7.80
C ARG A 248 -10.82 -7.67 -8.73
N ILE A 249 -9.70 -8.31 -8.43
CA ILE A 249 -9.10 -9.40 -9.23
C ILE A 249 -8.85 -10.59 -8.33
N VAL A 250 -8.98 -11.81 -8.84
CA VAL A 250 -8.63 -13.02 -8.07
C VAL A 250 -7.33 -13.60 -8.59
N LEU A 251 -6.34 -13.77 -7.70
CA LEU A 251 -5.05 -14.36 -8.02
C LEU A 251 -4.94 -15.76 -7.42
N GLN A 252 -4.40 -16.70 -8.20
CA GLN A 252 -4.07 -18.04 -7.73
C GLN A 252 -2.56 -18.17 -7.53
N ILE A 253 -2.13 -18.36 -6.28
CA ILE A 253 -0.73 -18.52 -5.89
C ILE A 253 -0.51 -19.94 -5.38
N ALA A 254 0.55 -20.60 -5.83
CA ALA A 254 0.90 -21.95 -5.44
C ALA A 254 2.24 -21.99 -4.73
N GLU A 255 2.44 -23.01 -3.89
CA GLU A 255 3.78 -23.35 -3.42
C GLU A 255 4.66 -23.67 -4.63
N GLY A 256 5.93 -23.24 -4.58
CA GLY A 256 6.88 -23.38 -5.69
C GLY A 256 6.93 -24.81 -6.23
N PRO A 257 7.35 -25.00 -7.50
CA PRO A 257 7.53 -26.35 -8.03
C PRO A 257 8.47 -27.12 -7.10
N PRO A 258 8.19 -28.41 -6.79
CA PRO A 258 9.07 -29.20 -5.95
C PRO A 258 10.47 -29.14 -6.57
N THR A 259 11.45 -28.63 -5.81
CA THR A 259 12.85 -28.68 -6.21
C THR A 259 13.19 -30.14 -6.44
N SER A 260 13.56 -30.47 -7.67
CA SER A 260 14.02 -31.81 -8.00
C SER A 260 15.41 -31.95 -7.42
N ASP A 261 15.50 -32.59 -6.26
CA ASP A 261 16.77 -33.04 -5.65
C ASP A 261 17.42 -34.17 -6.48
#